data_AF-A0A2L2LMI9-F1
#
_entry.id   AF-A0A2L2LMI9-F1
#
_cell.length_a   1.000
_cell.length_b   1.000
_cell.length_c   1.000
_cell.angle_alpha   90.00
_cell.angle_beta   90.00
_cell.angle_gamma   90.00
#
_symmetry.space_group_name_H-M   'P 1'
#
loop_
_entity.id
_entity.type
_entity.pdbx_description
1 polymer ?
#
loop_
_entity_poly.entity_id
_entity_poly.type
_entity_poly.pdbx_seq_one_letter_code
_entity_poly.pdbx_strand_id
1 'polypeptide(L)'
;MLSFPIESVLAVIARGRADAEANGGFRSPHYGLHPGRDEQPGVWLVGDHGVYLCSNGRLPDGEKPFIAYALECDPRTNDDWFEVKRRTFGGDDGVEFIDAAQLEAMISACPNARHLGVSFEPDSMELFIIEWS
;
A
#
# COMPACT_ATOMS: atom_id res chain seq x y z
N MET A 1 1.77 -14.10 -4.44
CA MET A 1 1.62 -13.37 -3.16
C MET A 1 2.72 -12.34 -3.07
N LEU A 2 2.39 -11.19 -2.50
CA LEU A 2 3.31 -10.13 -2.11
C LEU A 2 3.25 -9.97 -0.60
N SER A 3 4.36 -9.59 0.02
CA SER A 3 4.44 -9.38 1.46
C SER A 3 5.05 -8.03 1.82
N PHE A 4 4.47 -7.40 2.84
CA PHE A 4 4.91 -6.12 3.40
C PHE A 4 5.16 -6.27 4.89
N PRO A 5 6.34 -5.93 5.42
CA PRO A 5 6.55 -5.93 6.87
C PRO A 5 5.55 -5.01 7.56
N ILE A 6 4.97 -5.45 8.69
CA ILE A 6 3.92 -4.68 9.38
C ILE A 6 4.42 -3.30 9.80
N GLU A 7 5.69 -3.17 10.20
CA GLU A 7 6.29 -1.89 10.52
C GLU A 7 6.30 -0.94 9.31
N SER A 8 6.49 -1.47 8.10
CA SER A 8 6.44 -0.69 6.87
C SER A 8 5.01 -0.26 6.56
N VAL A 9 4.02 -1.15 6.71
CA VAL A 9 2.59 -0.83 6.52
C VAL A 9 2.17 0.31 7.47
N LEU A 10 2.49 0.18 8.76
CA LEU A 10 2.15 1.18 9.76
C LEU A 10 2.90 2.50 9.52
N ALA A 11 4.15 2.46 9.07
CA ALA A 11 4.91 3.66 8.72
C ALA A 11 4.27 4.43 7.55
N VAL A 12 3.79 3.73 6.51
CA VAL A 12 3.09 4.36 5.39
C VAL A 12 1.79 5.04 5.85
N ILE A 13 0.99 4.36 6.68
CA ILE A 13 -0.25 4.92 7.25
C ILE A 13 0.07 6.13 8.13
N ALA A 14 1.02 6.00 9.05
CA ALA A 14 1.40 7.07 9.97
C ALA A 14 1.89 8.30 9.22
N ARG A 15 2.71 8.10 8.17
CA ARG A 15 3.19 9.20 7.34
C ARG A 15 2.05 9.87 6.56
N GLY A 16 1.13 9.09 6.00
CA GLY A 16 -0.07 9.62 5.33
C GLY A 16 -0.94 10.47 6.26
N ARG A 17 -1.13 10.05 7.51
CA ARG A 17 -1.86 10.85 8.52
C ARG A 17 -1.13 12.15 8.86
N ALA A 18 0.18 12.11 9.08
CA ALA A 18 0.97 13.29 9.38
C ALA A 18 0.97 14.32 8.23
N ASP A 19 1.14 13.85 7.00
CA ASP A 19 1.08 14.69 5.82
C ASP A 19 -0.34 15.28 5.63
N ALA A 20 -1.39 14.50 5.88
CA ALA A 20 -2.77 15.00 5.83
C ALA A 20 -3.06 16.09 6.86
N GLU A 21 -2.58 15.91 8.09
CA GLU A 21 -2.71 16.91 9.16
C GLU A 21 -1.99 18.22 8.79
N ALA A 22 -0.80 18.12 8.20
CA ALA A 22 -0.01 19.28 7.81
C ALA A 22 -0.55 20.00 6.56
N ASN A 23 -1.21 19.29 5.64
CA ASN A 23 -1.51 19.78 4.29
C ASN A 23 -3.00 19.77 3.92
N GLY A 24 -3.89 19.77 4.93
CA GLY A 24 -5.32 20.01 4.72
C GLY A 24 -6.10 18.81 4.19
N GLY A 25 -5.76 17.60 4.65
CA GLY A 25 -6.57 16.38 4.45
C GLY A 25 -5.90 15.29 3.62
N PHE A 26 -6.67 14.28 3.26
CA PHE A 26 -6.22 13.15 2.45
C PHE A 26 -6.40 13.44 0.96
N ARG A 27 -5.63 12.75 0.12
CA ARG A 27 -5.88 12.69 -1.32
C ARG A 27 -7.00 11.68 -1.59
N SER A 28 -7.78 11.93 -2.64
CA SER A 28 -8.92 11.09 -3.05
C SER A 28 -8.48 9.64 -3.33
N PRO A 29 -9.12 8.62 -2.72
CA PRO A 29 -8.85 7.20 -2.97
C PRO A 29 -8.84 6.82 -4.45
N HIS A 30 -9.65 7.50 -5.27
CA HIS A 30 -9.83 7.25 -6.69
C HIS A 30 -8.82 8.02 -7.56
N TYR A 31 -7.58 8.19 -7.11
CA TYR A 31 -6.51 8.90 -7.86
C TYR A 31 -6.88 10.30 -8.33
N GLY A 32 -7.70 11.00 -7.54
CA GLY A 32 -8.16 12.34 -7.91
C GLY A 32 -9.20 12.38 -9.05
N LEU A 33 -9.71 11.23 -9.50
CA LEU A 33 -10.86 11.17 -10.44
C LEU A 33 -12.14 11.70 -9.78
N HIS A 34 -12.23 11.60 -8.45
CA HIS A 34 -13.37 12.04 -7.64
C HIS A 34 -12.90 12.84 -6.42
N PRO A 35 -12.43 14.09 -6.61
CA PRO A 35 -11.95 14.93 -5.50
C PRO A 35 -13.09 15.29 -4.53
N GLY A 36 -12.81 15.31 -3.23
CA GLY A 36 -13.80 15.61 -2.18
C GLY A 36 -14.79 14.47 -1.87
N ARG A 37 -14.65 13.32 -2.52
CA ARG A 37 -15.44 12.12 -2.25
C ARG A 37 -14.57 11.06 -1.60
N ASP A 38 -15.06 10.50 -0.48
CA ASP A 38 -14.46 9.35 0.20
C ASP A 38 -12.99 9.59 0.67
N GLU A 39 -12.56 10.84 0.84
CA GLU A 39 -11.22 11.20 1.35
C GLU A 39 -11.05 10.72 2.80
N GLN A 40 -10.33 9.62 2.99
CA GLN A 40 -10.13 8.97 4.28
C GLN A 40 -8.70 8.43 4.41
N PRO A 41 -8.22 8.11 5.64
CA PRO A 41 -6.89 7.52 5.83
C PRO A 41 -6.80 6.15 5.17
N GLY A 42 -5.71 5.91 4.44
CA GLY A 42 -5.47 4.63 3.78
C GLY A 42 -4.13 4.60 3.08
N VAL A 43 -3.94 3.56 2.28
CA VAL A 43 -2.77 3.38 1.44
C VAL A 43 -3.20 3.01 0.03
N TRP A 44 -2.42 3.40 -0.96
CA TRP A 44 -2.54 2.83 -2.29
C TRP A 44 -1.55 1.71 -2.48
N LEU A 45 -2.03 0.53 -2.89
CA LEU A 45 -1.20 -0.51 -3.44
C LEU A 45 -0.98 -0.20 -4.92
N VAL A 46 0.23 0.24 -5.27
CA VAL A 46 0.63 0.63 -6.63
C VAL A 46 1.46 -0.49 -7.23
N GLY A 47 1.12 -0.92 -8.44
CA GLY A 47 2.00 -1.71 -9.29
C GLY A 47 2.45 -0.88 -10.48
N ASP A 48 3.74 -0.57 -10.56
CA ASP A 48 4.40 0.13 -11.66
C ASP A 48 5.86 -0.36 -11.82
N HIS A 49 6.86 0.44 -11.49
CA HIS A 49 8.24 0.04 -11.26
C HIS A 49 8.37 -0.63 -9.88
N GLY A 50 7.87 -1.86 -9.81
CA GLY A 50 7.75 -2.67 -8.61
C GLY A 50 6.30 -2.77 -8.15
N VAL A 51 6.09 -3.21 -6.92
CA VAL A 51 4.79 -3.12 -6.24
C VAL A 51 5.01 -2.58 -4.85
N TYR A 52 4.29 -1.51 -4.48
CA TYR A 52 4.50 -0.81 -3.21
C TYR A 52 3.22 -0.23 -2.62
N LEU A 53 3.22 -0.02 -1.31
CA LEU A 53 2.26 0.80 -0.61
C LEU A 53 2.68 2.27 -0.68
N CYS A 54 1.74 3.16 -0.96
CA CYS A 54 1.94 4.59 -1.06
C CYS A 54 1.02 5.32 -0.08
N SER A 55 1.59 6.22 0.71
CA SER A 55 0.85 7.06 1.65
C SER A 55 -0.12 7.98 0.91
N ASN A 56 -1.31 8.23 1.48
CA ASN A 56 -2.37 8.99 0.81
C ASN A 56 -2.63 10.40 1.39
N GLY A 57 -1.83 10.87 2.35
CA GLY A 57 -1.92 12.25 2.84
C GLY A 57 -1.66 13.27 1.73
N ARG A 58 -2.29 14.46 1.80
CA ARG A 58 -1.91 15.59 0.93
C ARG A 58 -0.49 16.03 1.25
N LEU A 59 0.21 16.51 0.23
CA LEU A 59 1.60 16.94 0.31
C LEU A 59 1.70 18.35 -0.27
N PRO A 60 2.74 19.11 0.08
CA PRO A 60 3.11 20.31 -0.65
C PRO A 60 3.41 19.99 -2.12
N ASP A 61 3.23 20.98 -3.00
CA ASP A 61 3.52 20.81 -4.42
C ASP A 61 4.99 20.41 -4.66
N GLY A 62 5.18 19.34 -5.44
CA GLY A 62 6.51 18.83 -5.81
C GLY A 62 7.11 17.82 -4.83
N GLU A 63 6.52 17.61 -3.66
CA GLU A 63 6.94 16.58 -2.72
C GLU A 63 6.47 15.18 -3.14
N LYS A 64 7.28 14.16 -2.82
CA LYS A 64 6.94 12.77 -3.12
C LYS A 64 6.31 12.10 -1.91
N PRO A 65 5.27 11.26 -2.10
CA PRO A 65 4.72 10.47 -1.02
C PRO A 65 5.73 9.46 -0.50
N PHE A 66 5.59 9.11 0.77
CA PHE A 66 6.31 7.97 1.32
C PHE A 66 5.75 6.66 0.77
N ILE A 67 6.66 5.76 0.39
CA ILE A 67 6.34 4.44 -0.17
C ILE A 67 7.07 3.32 0.58
N ALA A 68 6.50 2.12 0.56
CA ALA A 68 7.14 0.90 1.02
C ALA A 68 6.90 -0.25 0.03
N TYR A 69 7.97 -0.81 -0.53
CA TYR A 69 7.87 -1.91 -1.49
C TYR A 69 7.47 -3.23 -0.83
N ALA A 70 6.77 -4.07 -1.59
CA ALA A 70 6.63 -5.48 -1.28
C ALA A 70 8.01 -6.13 -1.38
N LEU A 71 8.33 -7.05 -0.48
CA LEU A 71 9.65 -7.69 -0.42
C LEU A 71 10.03 -8.36 -1.74
N GLU A 72 9.05 -8.96 -2.42
CA GLU A 72 9.25 -9.70 -3.66
C GLU A 72 9.26 -8.80 -4.90
N CYS A 73 8.80 -7.56 -4.80
CA CYS A 73 8.67 -6.62 -5.92
C CYS A 73 9.39 -5.29 -5.65
N ASP A 74 10.48 -5.31 -4.89
CA ASP A 74 11.38 -4.17 -4.70
C ASP A 74 12.49 -4.19 -5.76
N PRO A 75 12.49 -3.25 -6.73
CA PRO A 75 13.51 -3.20 -7.79
C PRO A 75 14.94 -2.92 -7.30
N ARG A 76 15.08 -2.49 -6.03
CA ARG A 76 16.38 -2.17 -5.44
C ARG A 76 17.07 -3.41 -4.86
N THR A 77 16.31 -4.45 -4.57
CA THR A 77 16.80 -5.63 -3.84
C THR A 77 16.46 -6.96 -4.53
N ASN A 78 15.53 -6.98 -5.49
CA ASN A 78 15.17 -8.17 -6.25
C ASN A 78 15.27 -7.91 -7.75
N ASP A 79 16.23 -8.52 -8.45
CA ASP A 79 16.39 -8.39 -9.90
C ASP A 79 15.21 -9.00 -10.69
N ASP A 80 14.51 -9.98 -10.11
CA ASP A 80 13.37 -10.66 -10.72
C ASP A 80 12.02 -9.95 -10.46
N TRP A 81 12.04 -8.76 -9.84
CA TRP A 81 10.83 -8.03 -9.43
C TRP A 81 9.78 -7.90 -10.54
N PHE A 82 10.22 -7.72 -11.79
CA PHE A 82 9.32 -7.52 -12.92
C PHE A 82 8.54 -8.80 -13.24
N GLU A 83 9.21 -9.95 -13.23
CA GLU A 83 8.55 -11.25 -13.44
C GLU A 83 7.63 -11.60 -12.27
N VAL A 84 8.00 -11.23 -11.04
CA VAL A 84 7.13 -11.39 -9.87
C VAL A 84 5.89 -10.50 -9.99
N LYS A 85 6.04 -9.22 -10.34
CA LYS A 85 4.92 -8.29 -10.59
C LYS A 85 3.96 -8.90 -11.62
N ARG A 86 4.48 -9.34 -12.77
CA ARG A 86 3.68 -9.94 -13.84
C ARG A 86 2.86 -11.15 -13.41
N ARG A 87 3.40 -11.98 -12.52
CA ARG A 87 2.71 -13.19 -12.00
C ARG A 87 1.76 -12.91 -10.84
N THR A 88 1.88 -11.76 -10.18
CA THR A 88 1.12 -11.42 -8.98
C THR A 88 0.15 -10.29 -9.27
N PHE A 89 0.65 -9.05 -9.37
CA PHE A 89 -0.15 -7.86 -9.62
C PHE A 89 -0.67 -7.77 -11.06
N GLY A 90 0.05 -8.39 -12.00
CA GLY A 90 -0.27 -8.37 -13.43
C GLY A 90 0.76 -7.62 -14.27
N GLY A 91 0.56 -7.65 -15.60
CA GLY A 91 1.47 -7.02 -16.56
C GLY A 91 1.37 -5.51 -16.59
N ASP A 92 0.18 -4.98 -16.38
CA ASP A 92 -0.12 -3.55 -16.54
C ASP A 92 0.18 -2.74 -15.27
N ASP A 93 0.23 -1.42 -15.43
CA ASP A 93 0.28 -0.51 -14.29
C ASP A 93 -1.11 -0.36 -13.69
N GLY A 94 -1.19 -0.32 -12.37
CA GLY A 94 -2.47 -0.30 -11.69
C GLY A 94 -2.32 0.07 -10.24
N VAL A 95 -3.46 0.35 -9.62
CA VAL A 95 -3.46 0.89 -8.28
C VAL A 95 -4.78 0.65 -7.57
N GLU A 96 -4.71 0.14 -6.34
CA GLU A 96 -5.87 -0.19 -5.51
C GLU A 96 -5.81 0.54 -4.17
N PHE A 97 -6.94 1.05 -3.67
CA PHE A 97 -6.97 1.73 -2.38
C PHE A 97 -7.36 0.76 -1.27
N ILE A 98 -6.60 0.78 -0.18
CA ILE A 98 -6.86 -0.04 1.01
C ILE A 98 -7.06 0.88 2.21
N ASP A 99 -8.19 0.70 2.87
CA ASP A 99 -8.58 1.48 4.03
C ASP A 99 -7.65 1.23 5.24
N ALA A 100 -7.21 2.31 5.90
CA ALA A 100 -6.29 2.19 7.03
C ALA A 100 -6.95 1.51 8.23
N ALA A 101 -8.24 1.77 8.51
CA ALA A 101 -8.92 1.18 9.65
C ALA A 101 -9.08 -0.34 9.46
N GLN A 102 -9.34 -0.81 8.24
CA GLN A 102 -9.33 -2.23 7.91
C GLN A 102 -7.95 -2.86 8.19
N LEU A 103 -6.86 -2.25 7.70
CA LEU A 103 -5.50 -2.75 7.92
C LEU A 103 -5.13 -2.79 9.41
N GLU A 104 -5.39 -1.69 10.12
CA GLU A 104 -5.13 -1.58 11.56
C GLU A 104 -5.93 -2.61 12.36
N ALA A 105 -7.18 -2.88 11.98
CA ALA A 105 -8.02 -3.91 12.61
C ALA A 105 -7.48 -5.32 12.37
N MET A 106 -7.08 -5.65 11.14
CA MET A 106 -6.46 -6.93 10.80
C MET A 106 -5.17 -7.17 11.60
N ILE A 107 -4.30 -6.15 11.66
CA ILE A 107 -3.04 -6.21 12.39
C ILE A 107 -3.30 -6.38 13.90
N SER A 108 -4.22 -5.58 14.46
CA SER A 108 -4.53 -5.62 15.90
C SER A 108 -5.17 -6.93 16.34
N ALA A 109 -5.87 -7.63 15.43
CA ALA A 109 -6.44 -8.95 15.69
C ALA A 109 -5.39 -10.07 15.76
N CYS A 110 -4.16 -9.82 15.30
CA CYS A 110 -3.07 -10.79 15.21
C CYS A 110 -1.83 -10.30 15.97
N PRO A 111 -1.69 -10.60 17.28
CA PRO A 111 -0.58 -10.08 18.10
C PRO A 111 0.83 -10.44 17.60
N ASN A 112 0.97 -11.51 16.82
CA ASN A 112 2.26 -11.93 16.24
C ASN A 112 2.40 -11.53 14.76
N ALA A 113 1.58 -10.60 14.25
CA ALA A 113 1.64 -10.15 12.86
C ALA A 113 3.06 -9.71 12.49
N ARG A 114 3.63 -10.31 11.44
CA ARG A 114 4.96 -9.98 10.91
C ARG A 114 4.87 -9.29 9.56
N HIS A 115 4.01 -9.80 8.68
CA HIS A 115 3.78 -9.21 7.37
C HIS A 115 2.29 -9.11 7.05
N LEU A 116 1.93 -8.13 6.24
CA LEU A 116 0.69 -8.11 5.48
C LEU A 116 0.96 -8.86 4.17
N GLY A 117 0.20 -9.92 3.93
CA GLY A 117 0.15 -10.64 2.67
C GLY A 117 -0.93 -10.08 1.74
N VAL A 118 -0.60 -9.99 0.46
CA VAL A 118 -1.54 -9.66 -0.62
C VAL A 118 -1.49 -10.76 -1.67
N SER A 119 -2.63 -11.35 -1.97
CA SER A 119 -2.80 -12.33 -3.05
C SER A 119 -3.79 -11.81 -4.07
N PHE A 120 -3.54 -12.13 -5.34
CA PHE A 120 -4.39 -11.77 -6.46
C PHE A 120 -4.92 -13.05 -7.09
N GLU A 121 -6.24 -13.11 -7.23
CA GLU A 121 -6.94 -14.06 -8.09
C GLU A 121 -7.47 -13.30 -9.32
N PRO A 122 -7.94 -13.99 -10.37
CA PRO A 122 -8.41 -13.33 -11.59
C PRO A 122 -9.46 -12.23 -11.35
N ASP A 123 -10.33 -12.42 -10.36
CA ASP A 123 -11.46 -11.54 -10.07
C ASP A 123 -11.45 -10.98 -8.64
N SER A 124 -10.39 -11.20 -7.87
CA SER A 124 -10.34 -10.80 -6.46
C SER A 124 -8.93 -10.47 -5.97
N MET A 125 -8.86 -9.61 -4.97
CA MET A 125 -7.65 -9.35 -4.19
C MET A 125 -7.93 -9.72 -2.73
N GLU A 126 -7.06 -10.53 -2.15
CA GLU A 126 -7.15 -10.95 -0.76
C GLU A 126 -6.03 -10.32 0.07
N LEU A 127 -6.41 -9.84 1.26
CA LEU A 127 -5.50 -9.35 2.28
C LEU A 127 -5.51 -10.32 3.46
N PHE A 128 -4.33 -10.65 3.99
CA PHE A 128 -4.19 -11.53 5.15
C PHE A 128 -2.93 -11.22 5.95
N ILE A 129 -2.87 -11.68 7.19
CA ILE A 129 -1.71 -11.50 8.06
C ILE A 129 -0.85 -12.76 8.06
N ILE A 130 0.47 -12.56 7.98
CA ILE A 130 1.48 -13.62 8.04
C ILE A 130 2.22 -13.48 9.38
N GLU A 131 2.27 -14.56 10.17
CA GLU A 131 2.88 -14.57 11.52
C GLU A 131 4.29 -15.21 11.55
N TRP A 132 4.70 -15.90 10.49
CA TRP A 132 5.96 -16.65 10.44
C TRP A 132 7.10 -15.84 9.78
N SER A 133 8.35 -16.18 10.13
CA SER A 133 9.60 -15.60 9.62
C SER A 133 10.08 -16.27 8.33
#